data_AF-A0A4Q3SDZ1-F1
#
_entry.id   AF-A0A4Q3SDZ1-F1
#
_cell.length_a   1.000
_cell.length_b   1.000
_cell.length_c   1.000
_cell.angle_alpha   90.00
_cell.angle_beta   90.00
_cell.angle_gamma   90.00
#
_symmetry.space_group_name_H-M   'P 1'
#
loop_
_entity.id
_entity.type
_entity.pdbx_description
1 polymer ?
#
loop_
_entity_poly.entity_id
_entity_poly.type
_entity_poly.pdbx_seq_one_letter_code
_entity_poly.pdbx_strand_id
1 'polypeptide(L)'
;MTDLPGKWRIFKAVCIIQMTLVLLMLLISVSGVFYGDNVAWRLFETVCYGLMIAFLYLGLNILNDNYPDNSLSNRQRRSFNLLFLANFLMIAFLFAKVIVQWRYATGLLSNYELTARGKLMVLVPLIIAIAVFIVNIFYLAGMYRLRLQIHANTLRQINDDFIKDR
;
A
#
# COMPACT_ATOMS: atom_id res chain seq x y z
N MET A 1 8.87 20.32 15.89
CA MET A 1 8.00 19.41 15.14
C MET A 1 6.80 20.21 14.70
N THR A 2 6.78 20.66 13.44
CA THR A 2 5.63 21.38 12.86
C THR A 2 4.43 20.44 12.83
N ASP A 3 3.31 20.87 13.41
CA ASP A 3 2.10 20.06 13.53
C ASP A 3 1.58 19.71 12.13
N LEU A 4 1.69 18.43 11.73
CA LEU A 4 1.07 17.98 10.48
C LEU A 4 -0.45 18.18 10.59
N PRO A 5 -1.09 18.75 9.55
CA PRO A 5 -2.55 18.86 9.50
C PRO A 5 -3.17 17.49 9.76
N GLY A 6 -4.28 17.44 10.52
CA GLY A 6 -4.88 16.18 10.99
C GLY A 6 -5.08 15.12 9.90
N LYS A 7 -5.40 15.55 8.67
CA LYS A 7 -5.55 14.68 7.49
C LYS A 7 -4.27 13.88 7.16
N TRP A 8 -3.10 14.49 7.30
CA TRP A 8 -1.80 13.87 7.02
C TRP A 8 -1.29 13.00 8.16
N ARG A 9 -1.68 13.32 9.39
CA ARG A 9 -1.47 12.48 10.57
C ARG A 9 -2.21 11.15 10.43
N ILE A 10 -3.47 11.20 10.00
CA ILE A 10 -4.28 10.01 9.72
C ILE A 10 -3.65 9.21 8.57
N PHE A 11 -3.26 9.87 7.48
CA PHE A 11 -2.60 9.19 6.36
C PHE A 11 -1.30 8.50 6.79
N LYS A 12 -0.45 9.16 7.58
CA LYS A 12 0.78 8.58 8.13
C LYS A 12 0.49 7.37 9.01
N ALA A 13 -0.52 7.45 9.88
CA ALA A 13 -0.94 6.32 10.72
C ALA A 13 -1.43 5.13 9.87
N VAL A 14 -2.25 5.38 8.84
CA VAL A 14 -2.71 4.34 7.90
C VAL A 14 -1.53 3.70 7.17
N CYS A 15 -0.54 4.49 6.72
CA CYS A 15 0.67 3.97 6.08
C CYS A 15 1.48 3.06 7.02
N ILE A 16 1.59 3.42 8.31
CA ILE A 16 2.29 2.61 9.32
C ILE A 16 1.56 1.28 9.56
N ILE A 17 0.23 1.33 9.69
CA ILE A 17 -0.60 0.12 9.81
C ILE A 17 -0.41 -0.77 8.57
N GLN A 18 -0.43 -0.17 7.38
CA GLN A 18 -0.24 -0.89 6.14
C GLN A 18 1.14 -1.54 6.05
N MET A 19 2.21 -0.82 6.38
CA MET A 19 3.56 -1.39 6.40
C MET A 19 3.64 -2.60 7.33
N THR A 20 3.01 -2.51 8.51
CA THR A 20 2.97 -3.62 9.47
C THR A 20 2.24 -4.83 8.90
N LEU A 21 1.08 -4.63 8.28
CA LEU A 21 0.30 -5.71 7.65
C LEU A 21 1.03 -6.34 6.46
N VAL A 22 1.62 -5.53 5.59
CA VAL A 22 2.36 -6.01 4.42
C VAL A 22 3.65 -6.72 4.84
N LEU A 23 4.33 -6.24 5.90
CA LEU A 23 5.49 -6.92 6.48
C LEU A 23 5.12 -8.29 7.04
N LEU A 24 4.01 -8.39 7.77
CA LEU A 24 3.51 -9.69 8.23
C LEU A 24 3.24 -10.64 7.06
N MET A 25 2.60 -10.14 5.99
CA MET A 25 2.34 -10.93 4.78
C MET A 25 3.62 -11.35 4.05
N LEU A 26 4.63 -10.47 4.01
CA LEU A 26 5.94 -10.80 3.47
C LEU A 26 6.58 -11.95 4.25
N LEU A 27 6.59 -11.89 5.59
CA LEU A 27 7.16 -12.95 6.43
C LEU A 27 6.44 -14.28 6.24
N ILE A 28 5.11 -14.27 6.14
CA ILE A 28 4.30 -15.47 5.86
C ILE A 28 4.62 -16.02 4.46
N SER A 29 4.82 -15.15 3.48
CA SER A 29 5.14 -15.56 2.12
C SER A 29 6.54 -16.16 2.03
N VAL A 30 7.53 -15.52 2.66
CA VAL A 30 8.92 -16.01 2.75
C VAL A 30 8.98 -17.36 3.46
N SER A 31 8.28 -17.53 4.59
CA SER A 31 8.24 -18.83 5.25
C SER A 31 7.60 -19.90 4.36
N GLY A 32 6.56 -19.53 3.60
CA GLY A 32 5.93 -20.39 2.61
C GLY A 32 6.85 -20.87 1.49
N VAL A 33 7.94 -20.15 1.16
CA VAL A 33 8.95 -20.59 0.19
C VAL A 33 9.70 -21.82 0.69
N PHE A 34 9.95 -21.91 2.00
CA PHE A 34 10.72 -23.02 2.60
C PHE A 34 9.86 -24.22 3.01
N TYR A 35 8.57 -24.00 3.30
CA TYR A 35 7.68 -25.02 3.88
C TYR A 35 6.44 -25.35 3.02
N GLY A 36 6.27 -24.72 1.86
CA GLY A 36 5.06 -24.83 1.05
C GLY A 36 5.23 -25.61 -0.26
N ASP A 37 4.13 -26.21 -0.73
CA ASP A 37 4.11 -27.06 -1.94
C ASP A 37 4.28 -26.27 -3.25
N ASN A 38 4.01 -24.96 -3.25
CA ASN A 38 4.07 -24.13 -4.45
C ASN A 38 5.09 -22.98 -4.30
N VAL A 39 6.36 -23.34 -4.34
CA VAL A 39 7.51 -22.43 -4.15
C VAL A 39 7.48 -21.26 -5.13
N ALA A 40 7.17 -21.50 -6.41
CA ALA A 40 7.15 -20.45 -7.43
C ALA A 40 6.11 -19.36 -7.11
N TRP A 41 4.91 -19.77 -6.70
CA TRP A 41 3.86 -18.82 -6.29
C TRP A 41 4.26 -18.05 -5.03
N ARG A 42 4.90 -18.70 -4.06
CA ARG A 42 5.39 -18.05 -2.83
C ARG A 42 6.53 -17.07 -3.07
N LEU A 43 7.44 -17.37 -4.00
CA LEU A 43 8.47 -16.44 -4.44
C LEU A 43 7.86 -15.21 -5.11
N PHE A 44 6.88 -15.41 -5.99
CA PHE A 44 6.17 -14.30 -6.63
C PHE A 44 5.47 -13.39 -5.61
N GLU A 45 4.72 -13.98 -4.66
CA GLU A 45 4.10 -13.24 -3.55
C GLU A 45 5.13 -12.46 -2.72
N THR A 46 6.28 -13.07 -2.41
CA THR A 46 7.37 -12.45 -1.66
C THR A 46 7.89 -11.21 -2.38
N VAL A 47 8.11 -11.30 -3.69
CA VAL A 47 8.53 -10.16 -4.51
C VAL A 47 7.46 -9.07 -4.51
N CYS A 48 6.20 -9.42 -4.69
CA CYS A 48 5.10 -8.45 -4.66
C CYS A 48 5.02 -7.71 -3.33
N TYR A 49 5.04 -8.42 -2.19
CA TYR A 49 4.99 -7.79 -0.88
C TYR A 49 6.26 -6.99 -0.56
N GLY A 50 7.44 -7.45 -0.99
CA GLY A 50 8.69 -6.70 -0.87
C GLY A 50 8.65 -5.37 -1.62
N LEU A 51 8.15 -5.38 -2.86
CA LEU A 51 7.93 -4.17 -3.64
C LEU A 51 6.92 -3.23 -2.98
N MET A 52 5.83 -3.77 -2.43
CA MET A 52 4.85 -2.96 -1.69
C MET A 52 5.47 -2.24 -0.49
N ILE A 53 6.34 -2.91 0.29
CA ILE A 53 7.07 -2.28 1.41
C ILE A 53 7.99 -1.17 0.91
N ALA A 54 8.79 -1.45 -0.12
CA ALA A 54 9.69 -0.46 -0.69
C ALA A 54 8.93 0.80 -1.15
N PHE A 55 7.75 0.62 -1.75
CA PHE A 55 6.90 1.72 -2.20
C PHE A 55 6.21 2.48 -1.07
N LEU A 56 5.76 1.79 -0.02
CA LEU A 56 5.21 2.43 1.18
C LEU A 56 6.27 3.28 1.87
N TYR A 57 7.48 2.75 2.00
CA TYR A 57 8.62 3.46 2.57
C TYR A 57 8.95 4.71 1.76
N LEU A 58 9.04 4.60 0.43
CA LEU A 58 9.34 5.73 -0.43
C LEU A 58 8.23 6.80 -0.38
N GLY A 59 6.96 6.41 -0.33
CA GLY A 59 5.83 7.34 -0.18
C GLY A 59 5.84 8.08 1.15
N LEU A 60 6.18 7.40 2.25
CA LEU A 60 6.37 8.03 3.55
C LEU A 60 7.56 8.99 3.57
N ASN A 61 8.65 8.63 2.92
CA ASN A 61 9.82 9.51 2.84
C ASN A 61 9.49 10.79 2.05
N ILE A 62 8.77 10.67 0.93
CA ILE A 62 8.29 11.83 0.16
C ILE A 62 7.38 12.73 1.01
N LEU A 63 6.47 12.14 1.79
CA LEU A 63 5.60 12.88 2.70
C LEU A 63 6.41 13.59 3.80
N ASN A 64 7.45 12.98 4.32
CA ASN A 64 8.25 13.56 5.41
C ASN A 64 9.19 14.68 4.92
N ASP A 65 9.74 14.52 3.71
CA ASP A 65 10.76 15.43 3.16
C ASP A 65 10.16 16.66 2.44
N ASN A 66 8.96 16.54 1.86
CA ASN A 66 8.41 17.56 0.95
C ASN A 66 7.12 18.23 1.45
N TYR A 67 6.56 17.76 2.57
CA TYR A 67 5.38 18.38 3.17
C TYR A 67 5.79 19.49 4.17
N PRO A 68 5.10 20.65 4.21
CA PRO A 68 3.95 21.06 3.39
C PRO A 68 4.29 21.82 2.09
N ASP A 69 5.49 22.41 1.98
CA ASP A 69 5.68 23.59 1.11
C ASP A 69 6.75 23.42 0.01
N ASN A 70 7.43 22.27 -0.08
CA ASN A 70 8.50 22.10 -1.04
C ASN A 70 7.99 21.48 -2.36
N SER A 71 8.33 22.11 -3.49
CA SER A 71 8.12 21.50 -4.80
C SER A 71 9.03 20.28 -4.97
N LEU A 72 8.51 19.22 -5.58
CA LEU A 72 9.31 18.04 -5.89
C LEU A 72 10.27 18.34 -7.03
N SER A 73 11.52 17.90 -6.87
CA SER A 73 12.48 17.80 -7.97
C SER A 73 11.93 16.94 -9.11
N ASN A 74 12.31 17.25 -10.36
CA ASN A 74 11.96 16.45 -11.54
C ASN A 74 12.25 14.95 -11.38
N ARG A 75 13.32 14.59 -10.65
CA ARG A 75 13.66 13.19 -10.34
C ARG A 75 12.66 12.56 -9.38
N GLN A 76 12.27 13.27 -8.32
CA GLN A 76 11.28 12.79 -7.36
C GLN A 76 9.89 12.65 -8.00
N ARG A 77 9.52 13.55 -8.92
CA ARG A 77 8.25 13.47 -9.67
C ARG A 77 8.16 12.21 -10.55
N ARG A 78 9.25 11.81 -11.20
CA ARG A 78 9.31 10.53 -11.95
C ARG A 78 9.17 9.32 -11.04
N SER A 79 9.90 9.29 -9.93
CA SER A 79 9.77 8.23 -8.92
C SER A 79 8.35 8.16 -8.36
N PHE A 80 7.70 9.30 -8.13
CA PHE A 80 6.32 9.35 -7.65
C PHE A 80 5.30 8.79 -8.65
N ASN A 81 5.45 9.08 -9.95
CA ASN A 81 4.59 8.48 -10.96
C ASN A 81 4.79 6.96 -11.09
N LEU A 82 6.04 6.50 -11.01
CA LEU A 82 6.35 5.06 -11.03
C LEU A 82 5.78 4.35 -9.80
N LEU A 83 5.90 4.97 -8.63
CA LEU A 83 5.25 4.53 -7.38
C LEU A 83 3.73 4.40 -7.55
N PHE A 84 3.09 5.41 -8.14
CA PHE A 84 1.64 5.41 -8.34
C PHE A 84 1.20 4.27 -9.27
N LEU A 85 1.90 4.08 -10.39
CA LEU A 85 1.62 3.00 -11.34
C LEU A 85 1.83 1.62 -10.71
N ALA A 86 2.95 1.44 -10.01
CA ALA A 86 3.25 0.17 -9.35
C ALA A 86 2.24 -0.13 -8.25
N ASN A 87 1.81 0.86 -7.47
CA ASN A 87 0.79 0.68 -6.44
C ASN A 87 -0.56 0.28 -7.04
N PHE A 88 -0.94 0.87 -8.18
CA PHE A 88 -2.13 0.45 -8.94
C PHE A 88 -2.06 -1.01 -9.39
N LEU A 89 -0.90 -1.46 -9.91
CA LEU A 89 -0.68 -2.87 -10.24
C LEU A 89 -0.80 -3.77 -9.01
N MET A 90 -0.31 -3.33 -7.85
CA MET A 90 -0.44 -4.07 -6.59
C MET A 90 -1.89 -4.22 -6.13
N ILE A 91 -2.77 -3.26 -6.44
CA ILE A 91 -4.22 -3.41 -6.18
C ILE A 91 -4.78 -4.59 -6.96
N ALA A 92 -4.41 -4.75 -8.25
CA ALA A 92 -4.87 -5.89 -9.05
C ALA A 92 -4.39 -7.22 -8.45
N PHE A 93 -3.13 -7.29 -8.02
CA PHE A 93 -2.58 -8.46 -7.31
C PHE A 93 -3.35 -8.77 -6.02
N LEU A 94 -3.58 -7.77 -5.17
CA LEU A 94 -4.32 -7.93 -3.92
C LEU A 94 -5.78 -8.33 -4.15
N PHE A 95 -6.41 -7.81 -5.21
CA PHE A 95 -7.75 -8.20 -5.59
C PHE A 95 -7.82 -9.66 -6.01
N ALA A 96 -6.89 -10.11 -6.84
CA ALA A 96 -6.77 -11.52 -7.22
C ALA A 96 -6.58 -12.41 -5.98
N LYS A 97 -5.75 -11.97 -5.03
CA LYS A 97 -5.57 -12.63 -3.72
C LYS A 97 -6.87 -12.74 -2.92
N VAL A 98 -7.65 -11.68 -2.83
CA VAL A 98 -8.97 -11.70 -2.17
C VAL A 98 -9.89 -12.70 -2.85
N ILE A 99 -9.95 -12.74 -4.19
CA ILE A 99 -10.77 -13.71 -4.92
C ILE A 99 -10.33 -15.15 -4.63
N VAL A 100 -9.03 -15.44 -4.65
CA VAL A 100 -8.50 -16.78 -4.36
C VAL A 100 -8.89 -17.21 -2.94
N GLN A 101 -8.69 -16.34 -1.95
CA GLN A 101 -9.05 -16.62 -0.56
C GLN A 101 -10.56 -16.77 -0.39
N TRP A 102 -11.36 -15.96 -1.10
CA TRP A 102 -12.81 -16.05 -1.07
C TRP A 102 -13.27 -17.41 -1.60
N ARG A 103 -12.79 -17.83 -2.78
CA ARG A 103 -13.12 -19.13 -3.37
C ARG A 103 -12.75 -20.29 -2.45
N TYR A 104 -11.56 -20.24 -1.85
CA TYR A 104 -11.10 -21.24 -0.88
C TYR A 104 -12.00 -21.28 0.35
N ALA A 105 -12.33 -20.10 0.91
CA ALA A 105 -13.19 -19.99 2.08
C ALA A 105 -14.60 -20.51 1.81
N THR A 106 -15.22 -20.13 0.68
CA THR A 106 -16.57 -20.61 0.33
C THR A 106 -16.61 -22.13 0.12
N GLY A 107 -15.57 -22.70 -0.49
CA GLY A 107 -15.49 -24.15 -0.74
C GLY A 107 -15.26 -24.97 0.53
N LEU A 108 -14.60 -24.41 1.54
CA LEU A 108 -14.43 -25.08 2.83
C LEU A 108 -15.61 -24.84 3.76
N LEU A 109 -16.14 -23.61 3.84
CA LEU A 109 -17.24 -23.28 4.74
C LEU A 109 -18.56 -23.99 4.40
N SER A 110 -18.71 -24.49 3.18
CA SER A 110 -19.82 -25.36 2.79
C SER A 110 -19.79 -26.75 3.44
N ASN A 111 -18.65 -27.16 4.01
CA ASN A 111 -18.55 -28.43 4.72
C ASN A 111 -19.05 -28.28 6.16
N TYR A 112 -20.17 -28.93 6.47
CA TYR A 112 -20.84 -28.86 7.78
C TYR A 112 -20.01 -29.45 8.94
N GLU A 113 -19.01 -30.29 8.63
CA GLU A 113 -18.15 -30.97 9.62
C GLU A 113 -17.04 -30.08 10.21
N LEU A 114 -16.85 -28.86 9.69
CA LEU A 114 -15.84 -27.95 10.22
C LEU A 114 -16.20 -27.46 11.62
N THR A 115 -15.34 -27.77 12.58
CA THR A 115 -15.38 -27.18 13.92
C THR A 115 -15.30 -25.65 13.86
N ALA A 116 -15.80 -24.97 14.90
CA ALA A 116 -15.70 -23.51 15.00
C ALA A 116 -14.26 -22.98 14.83
N ARG A 117 -13.27 -23.73 15.36
CA ARG A 117 -11.84 -23.43 15.18
C ARG A 117 -11.40 -23.55 13.72
N GLY A 118 -11.85 -24.59 13.01
CA GLY A 118 -11.58 -24.76 11.58
C GLY A 118 -12.17 -23.63 10.74
N LYS A 119 -13.41 -23.20 11.04
CA LYS A 119 -14.04 -22.05 10.36
C LYS A 119 -13.25 -20.76 10.57
N LEU A 120 -12.74 -20.51 11.78
CA LEU A 120 -11.87 -19.37 12.07
C LEU A 120 -10.55 -19.41 11.29
N MET A 121 -9.89 -20.57 11.23
CA MET A 121 -8.64 -20.72 10.47
C MET A 121 -8.80 -20.44 8.98
N VAL A 122 -10.01 -20.65 8.43
CA VAL A 122 -10.34 -20.34 7.03
C VAL A 122 -10.73 -18.87 6.84
N LEU A 123 -11.49 -18.29 7.78
CA LEU A 123 -11.98 -16.90 7.67
C LEU A 123 -10.89 -15.86 7.94
N VAL A 124 -9.97 -16.12 8.86
CA VAL A 124 -8.93 -15.15 9.24
C VAL A 124 -8.06 -14.72 8.05
N PRO A 125 -7.49 -15.63 7.22
CA PRO A 125 -6.72 -15.24 6.03
C PRO A 125 -7.51 -14.38 5.04
N LEU A 126 -8.80 -14.67 4.85
CA LEU A 126 -9.69 -13.89 4.00
C LEU A 126 -9.90 -12.48 4.54
N ILE A 127 -10.19 -12.35 5.84
CA ILE A 127 -10.37 -11.04 6.50
C ILE A 127 -9.10 -10.21 6.37
N ILE A 128 -7.92 -10.80 6.60
CA ILE A 128 -6.66 -10.06 6.47
C ILE A 128 -6.40 -9.67 5.01
N ALA A 129 -6.67 -10.54 4.04
CA ALA A 129 -6.54 -10.19 2.62
C ALA A 129 -7.44 -9.01 2.22
N ILE A 130 -8.69 -9.00 2.67
CA ILE A 130 -9.64 -7.89 2.46
C ILE A 130 -9.13 -6.61 3.15
N ALA A 131 -8.65 -6.70 4.40
CA ALA A 131 -8.12 -5.56 5.12
C ALA A 131 -6.91 -4.93 4.41
N VAL A 132 -5.94 -5.76 3.98
CA VAL A 132 -4.78 -5.30 3.21
C VAL A 132 -5.21 -4.64 1.90
N PHE A 133 -6.17 -5.23 1.19
CA PHE A 133 -6.72 -4.66 -0.05
C PHE A 133 -7.35 -3.28 0.17
N ILE A 134 -8.24 -3.15 1.15
CA ILE A 134 -8.91 -1.88 1.47
C ILE A 134 -7.88 -0.82 1.87
N VAL A 135 -6.95 -1.17 2.77
CA VAL A 135 -5.91 -0.23 3.22
C VAL A 135 -5.03 0.20 2.04
N ASN A 136 -4.70 -0.69 1.10
CA ASN A 136 -3.92 -0.32 -0.09
C ASN A 136 -4.68 0.64 -1.03
N ILE A 137 -6.02 0.52 -1.14
CA ILE A 137 -6.85 1.50 -1.85
C ILE A 137 -6.77 2.88 -1.16
N PHE A 138 -6.88 2.91 0.17
CA PHE A 138 -6.73 4.17 0.94
C PHE A 138 -5.36 4.81 0.71
N TYR A 139 -4.29 4.01 0.64
CA TYR A 139 -2.96 4.51 0.34
C TYR A 139 -2.86 5.12 -1.06
N LEU A 140 -3.40 4.44 -2.08
CA LEU A 140 -3.45 4.99 -3.44
C LEU A 140 -4.23 6.32 -3.47
N ALA A 141 -5.36 6.41 -2.76
CA ALA A 141 -6.14 7.64 -2.66
C ALA A 141 -5.37 8.78 -1.97
N GLY A 142 -4.59 8.47 -0.92
CA GLY A 142 -3.74 9.44 -0.25
C GLY A 142 -2.58 9.93 -1.11
N MET A 143 -1.92 9.02 -1.84
CA MET A 143 -0.92 9.34 -2.85
C MET A 143 -1.50 10.22 -3.96
N TYR A 144 -2.70 9.93 -4.46
CA TYR A 144 -3.37 10.77 -5.44
C TYR A 144 -3.59 12.21 -4.92
N ARG A 145 -4.02 12.35 -3.67
CA ARG A 145 -4.18 13.68 -3.04
C ARG A 145 -2.86 14.41 -2.85
N LEU A 146 -1.78 13.70 -2.48
CA LEU A 146 -0.43 14.26 -2.42
C LEU A 146 -0.03 14.84 -3.77
N ARG A 147 -0.25 14.10 -4.85
CA ARG A 147 0.07 14.54 -6.21
C ARG A 147 -0.61 15.85 -6.58
N LEU A 148 -1.90 15.98 -6.25
CA LEU A 148 -2.66 17.19 -6.52
C LEU A 148 -2.12 18.39 -5.73
N GLN A 149 -1.78 18.21 -4.46
CA GLN A 149 -1.23 19.28 -3.62
C GLN A 149 0.16 19.72 -4.09
N ILE A 150 1.03 18.78 -4.43
CA ILE A 150 2.36 19.09 -4.98
C ILE A 150 2.23 19.89 -6.28
N HIS A 151 1.28 19.52 -7.16
CA HIS A 151 1.08 20.24 -8.41
C HIS A 151 0.58 21.66 -8.18
N ALA A 152 -0.36 21.85 -7.25
CA ALA A 152 -0.86 23.17 -6.86
C ALA A 152 0.26 24.05 -6.25
N ASN A 153 1.11 23.48 -5.39
CA ASN A 153 2.22 24.21 -4.78
C ASN A 153 3.30 24.59 -5.78
N THR A 154 3.59 23.72 -6.75
CA THR A 154 4.55 24.01 -7.83
C THR A 154 4.05 25.16 -8.71
N LEU A 155 2.75 25.20 -9.03
CA LEU A 155 2.15 26.31 -9.79
C LEU A 155 2.20 27.64 -9.03
N ARG A 156 2.00 27.61 -7.70
CA ARG A 156 2.12 28.80 -6.85
C ARG A 156 3.55 29.35 -6.83
N GLN A 157 4.55 28.49 -6.61
CA GLN A 157 5.96 28.90 -6.63
C GLN A 157 6.35 29.55 -7.96
N ILE A 158 5.95 28.94 -9.08
CA ILE A 158 6.22 29.50 -10.41
C ILE A 158 5.63 30.91 -10.55
N ASN A 159 4.38 31.12 -10.12
CA ASN A 159 3.74 32.44 -10.16
C ASN A 159 4.44 33.47 -9.25
N ASP A 160 4.84 33.07 -8.04
CA ASP A 160 5.53 33.97 -7.10
C ASP A 160 6.92 34.40 -7.63
N ASP A 161 7.65 33.48 -8.27
CA ASP A 161 8.93 33.78 -8.90
C ASP A 161 8.75 34.75 -10.09
N PHE A 162 7.72 34.54 -10.92
CA PHE A 162 7.39 35.46 -12.02
C PHE A 162 6.98 36.87 -11.55
N ILE A 163 6.38 37.00 -10.37
CA ILE A 163 6.01 38.31 -9.80
C ILE A 163 7.24 39.04 -9.24
N LYS A 164 8.21 38.31 -8.68
CA LYS A 164 9.45 38.90 -8.13
C LYS A 164 10.43 39.40 -9.19
N ASP A 165 10.44 38.78 -10.37
CA ASP A 165 11.31 39.17 -11.48
C ASP A 165 10.79 40.39 -12.28
N ARG A 166 9.71 41.03 -11.82
CA ARG A 166 9.04 42.17 -12.47
C ARG A 166 9.09 43.43 -11.62
#